data_AF-A0A527A5U3-F1
#
_entry.id   AF-A0A527A5U3-F1
#
_cell.length_a   1.000
_cell.length_b   1.000
_cell.length_c   1.000
_cell.angle_alpha   90.00
_cell.angle_beta   90.00
_cell.angle_gamma   90.00
#
_symmetry.space_group_name_H-M   'P 1'
#
loop_
_entity.id
_entity.type
_entity.pdbx_description
1 polymer ?
#
loop_
_entity_poly.entity_id
_entity_poly.type
_entity_poly.pdbx_seq_one_letter_code
_entity_poly.pdbx_strand_id
1 'polypeptide(L)'
;METGLFQTPGIEDAERLQGFPAGWTAAARDTNKGERGRWRLVGNAVSVPVATWVGQRLVASEAHSLAYQEHGTETLSQHNAAWGGPKQTSRYIPGAGEGPADERRVSIASFGLNDAQTLSVRAAEGFLRRYMKSGLTKNQDFARALATHCGLEEVPA
;
A
#
# COMPACT_ATOMS: atom_id res chain seq x y z
N MET A 1 13.36 17.98 -2.79
CA MET A 1 13.45 18.39 -4.20
C MET A 1 12.71 17.35 -5.02
N GLU A 2 11.67 17.75 -5.73
CA GLU A 2 11.01 16.87 -6.69
C GLU A 2 11.94 16.70 -7.90
N THR A 3 12.40 15.49 -8.16
CA THR A 3 13.38 15.20 -9.22
C THR A 3 12.72 15.00 -10.59
N GLY A 4 11.40 14.80 -10.64
CA GLY A 4 10.65 14.47 -11.86
C GLY A 4 11.00 13.10 -12.44
N LEU A 5 11.73 12.25 -11.70
CA LEU A 5 12.19 10.95 -12.16
C LEU A 5 11.16 9.86 -11.92
N PHE A 6 10.98 8.98 -12.91
CA PHE A 6 10.24 7.73 -12.74
C PHE A 6 11.21 6.63 -12.34
N GLN A 7 11.03 6.07 -11.15
CA GLN A 7 11.95 5.08 -10.58
C GLN A 7 11.20 3.84 -10.09
N THR A 8 11.91 2.72 -10.09
CA THR A 8 11.53 1.48 -9.43
C THR A 8 12.37 1.36 -8.16
N PRO A 9 11.78 1.18 -6.97
CA PRO A 9 12.55 0.87 -5.77
C PRO A 9 13.42 -0.36 -5.99
N GLY A 10 14.65 -0.35 -5.47
CA GLY A 10 15.45 -1.56 -5.43
C GLY A 10 14.95 -2.53 -4.37
N ILE A 11 15.62 -3.67 -4.25
CA ILE A 11 15.16 -4.75 -3.36
C ILE A 11 15.30 -4.36 -1.89
N GLU A 12 16.34 -3.60 -1.52
CA GLU A 12 16.54 -3.18 -0.14
C GLU A 12 15.59 -2.04 0.24
N ASP A 13 15.29 -1.12 -0.68
CA ASP A 13 14.23 -0.14 -0.46
C ASP A 13 12.86 -0.82 -0.34
N ALA A 14 12.59 -1.88 -1.09
CA ALA A 14 11.35 -2.65 -0.98
C ALA A 14 11.22 -3.36 0.39
N GLU A 15 12.33 -3.90 0.94
CA GLU A 15 12.38 -4.42 2.30
C GLU A 15 12.07 -3.32 3.33
N ARG A 16 12.71 -2.16 3.20
CA ARG A 16 12.50 -1.00 4.08
C ARG A 16 11.07 -0.48 4.02
N LEU A 17 10.44 -0.45 2.84
CA LEU A 17 9.05 -0.03 2.66
C LEU A 17 8.08 -0.96 3.39
N GLN A 18 8.39 -2.25 3.50
CA GLN A 18 7.63 -3.21 4.33
C GLN A 18 7.93 -3.05 5.83
N GLY A 19 8.97 -2.28 6.21
CA GLY A 19 9.42 -2.07 7.57
C GLY A 19 10.50 -3.04 8.04
N PHE A 20 11.11 -3.81 7.13
CA PHE A 20 12.28 -4.65 7.42
C PHE A 20 13.59 -3.86 7.30
N PRO A 21 14.68 -4.31 7.95
CA PRO A 21 16.00 -3.77 7.67
C PRO A 21 16.43 -4.05 6.22
N ALA A 22 17.23 -3.16 5.64
CA ALA A 22 17.88 -3.41 4.36
C ALA A 22 18.77 -4.67 4.45
N GLY A 23 18.71 -5.52 3.42
CA GLY A 23 19.36 -6.82 3.38
C GLY A 23 18.60 -7.94 4.08
N TRP A 24 17.36 -7.74 4.55
CA TRP A 24 16.59 -8.77 5.26
C TRP A 24 16.45 -10.08 4.47
N THR A 25 16.35 -10.01 3.14
CA THR A 25 16.28 -11.19 2.27
C THR A 25 17.62 -11.65 1.72
N ALA A 26 18.76 -11.12 2.18
CA ALA A 26 20.08 -11.41 1.62
C ALA A 26 20.40 -12.92 1.58
N ALA A 27 19.97 -13.68 2.59
CA ALA A 27 20.15 -15.14 2.63
C ALA A 27 19.48 -15.89 1.46
N ALA A 28 18.46 -15.30 0.82
CA ALA A 28 17.82 -15.89 -0.35
C ALA A 28 18.63 -15.72 -1.65
N ARG A 29 19.66 -14.86 -1.65
CA ARG A 29 20.52 -14.61 -2.81
C ARG A 29 21.31 -15.84 -3.23
N ASP A 30 21.77 -16.64 -2.26
CA ASP A 30 22.58 -17.85 -2.52
C ASP A 30 21.73 -19.09 -2.85
N THR A 31 20.41 -18.93 -2.95
CA THR A 31 19.51 -20.01 -3.37
C THR A 31 19.42 -20.06 -4.90
N ASN A 32 18.95 -21.19 -5.46
CA ASN A 32 18.70 -21.34 -6.90
C ASN A 32 17.73 -20.29 -7.50
N LYS A 33 17.02 -19.52 -6.66
CA LYS A 33 16.09 -18.46 -7.09
C LYS A 33 16.74 -17.07 -7.14
N GLY A 34 17.92 -16.90 -6.53
CA GLY A 34 18.66 -15.63 -6.50
C GLY A 34 17.80 -14.40 -6.14
N GLU A 35 17.99 -13.31 -6.87
CA GLU A 35 17.23 -12.06 -6.69
C GLU A 35 15.71 -12.24 -6.85
N ARG A 36 15.25 -13.16 -7.71
CA ARG A 36 13.82 -13.45 -7.84
C ARG A 36 13.26 -14.07 -6.56
N GLY A 37 14.07 -14.83 -5.83
CA GLY A 37 13.73 -15.36 -4.51
C GLY A 37 13.48 -14.25 -3.50
N ARG A 38 14.36 -13.25 -3.49
CA ARG A 38 14.26 -12.06 -2.63
C ARG A 38 12.97 -11.28 -2.87
N TRP A 39 12.70 -10.93 -4.13
CA TRP A 39 11.45 -10.26 -4.52
C TRP A 39 10.19 -11.05 -4.13
N ARG A 40 10.23 -12.39 -4.23
CA ARG A 40 9.13 -13.24 -3.79
C ARG A 40 8.92 -13.16 -2.27
N LEU A 41 9.98 -13.11 -1.47
CA LEU A 41 9.86 -12.97 -0.02
C LEU A 41 9.25 -11.63 0.35
N VAL A 42 9.80 -10.53 -0.18
CA VAL A 42 9.28 -9.17 0.07
C VAL A 42 7.82 -9.03 -0.36
N GLY A 43 7.45 -9.58 -1.53
CA GLY A 43 6.08 -9.50 -2.04
C GLY A 43 5.05 -10.35 -1.30
N ASN A 44 5.47 -11.37 -0.52
CA ASN A 44 4.59 -12.18 0.32
C ASN A 44 4.70 -11.84 1.82
N ALA A 45 5.60 -10.93 2.19
CA ALA A 45 5.75 -10.48 3.57
C ALA A 45 4.56 -9.60 3.98
N VAL A 46 4.31 -9.56 5.28
CA VAL A 46 3.38 -8.60 5.87
C VAL A 46 4.14 -7.35 6.29
N SER A 47 3.44 -6.21 6.29
CA SER A 47 4.00 -4.95 6.79
C SER A 47 4.35 -5.08 8.28
N VAL A 48 5.62 -4.92 8.62
CA VAL A 48 6.16 -5.00 9.98
C VAL A 48 5.45 -4.04 10.95
N PRO A 49 5.26 -2.73 10.63
CA PRO A 49 4.57 -1.82 11.54
C PRO A 49 3.11 -2.22 11.76
N VAL A 50 2.42 -2.74 10.74
CA VAL A 50 1.03 -3.22 10.89
C VAL A 50 0.98 -4.46 11.77
N ALA A 51 1.85 -5.44 11.53
CA ALA A 51 1.91 -6.66 12.34
C ALA A 51 2.27 -6.34 13.81
N THR A 52 3.18 -5.39 14.03
CA THR A 52 3.54 -4.91 15.37
C THR A 52 2.35 -4.27 16.07
N TRP A 53 1.62 -3.39 15.38
CA TRP A 53 0.41 -2.78 15.91
C TRP A 53 -0.65 -3.82 16.28
N VAL A 54 -0.92 -4.81 15.40
CA VAL A 54 -1.85 -5.91 15.70
C VAL A 54 -1.39 -6.70 16.93
N GLY A 55 -0.11 -7.07 16.99
CA GLY A 55 0.45 -7.80 18.14
C GLY A 55 0.29 -7.04 19.45
N GLN A 56 0.58 -5.73 19.45
CA GLN A 56 0.39 -4.87 20.62
C GLN A 56 -1.09 -4.81 21.04
N ARG A 57 -2.02 -4.73 20.08
CA ARG A 57 -3.46 -4.76 20.37
C ARG A 57 -3.91 -6.08 20.97
N LEU A 58 -3.37 -7.21 20.51
CA LEU A 58 -3.67 -8.52 21.07
C LEU A 58 -3.15 -8.67 22.50
N VAL A 59 -1.94 -8.16 22.80
CA VAL A 59 -1.37 -8.18 24.15
C VAL A 59 -2.11 -7.23 25.10
N ALA A 60 -2.44 -6.03 24.64
CA ALA A 60 -3.13 -5.02 25.44
C ALA A 60 -4.64 -5.29 25.61
N SER A 61 -5.19 -6.24 24.83
CA SER A 61 -6.57 -6.68 24.97
C SER A 61 -6.72 -7.55 26.22
N GLU A 62 -6.63 -6.95 27.41
CA GLU A 62 -7.36 -7.49 28.56
C GLU A 62 -8.82 -7.59 28.16
N ALA A 63 -9.51 -8.67 28.54
CA ALA A 63 -10.84 -9.08 28.09
C ALA A 63 -11.94 -8.01 28.31
N HIS A 64 -11.88 -6.92 27.55
CA HIS A 64 -12.90 -5.89 27.52
C HIS A 64 -14.05 -6.44 26.69
N SER A 65 -15.22 -6.56 27.33
CA SER A 65 -16.46 -6.78 26.61
C SER A 65 -16.65 -5.63 25.63
N LEU A 66 -16.64 -5.93 24.32
CA LEU A 66 -16.96 -4.95 23.30
C LEU A 66 -18.43 -4.53 23.51
N ALA A 67 -18.66 -3.26 23.79
CA ALA A 67 -20.00 -2.72 23.92
C ALA A 67 -20.57 -2.48 22.53
N TYR A 68 -21.59 -3.26 22.16
CA TYR A 68 -22.32 -3.09 20.91
C TYR A 68 -23.43 -2.06 21.09
N GLN A 69 -23.71 -1.30 20.03
CA GLN A 69 -24.95 -0.51 19.92
C GLN A 69 -25.85 -1.13 18.87
N GLU A 70 -27.16 -1.13 19.14
CA GLU A 70 -28.19 -1.58 18.22
C GLU A 70 -28.74 -0.38 17.44
N HIS A 71 -28.81 -0.51 16.12
CA HIS A 71 -29.69 0.27 15.28
C HIS A 71 -30.80 -0.67 14.76
N GLY A 72 -31.99 -0.13 14.51
CA GLY A 72 -33.12 -0.90 13.98
C GLY A 72 -32.84 -1.56 12.62
N THR A 73 -33.86 -1.86 11.85
CA THR A 73 -33.71 -2.48 10.51
C THR A 73 -33.21 -1.50 9.44
N GLU A 74 -32.82 -0.29 9.82
CA GLU A 74 -32.32 0.74 8.90
C GLU A 74 -30.85 0.48 8.56
N THR A 75 -30.53 0.44 7.27
CA THR A 75 -29.17 0.24 6.78
C THR A 75 -28.36 1.52 6.94
N LEU A 76 -27.58 1.61 8.02
CA LEU A 76 -26.59 2.67 8.18
C LEU A 76 -25.23 2.17 7.68
N SER A 77 -24.91 2.51 6.42
CA SER A 77 -23.66 2.17 5.71
C SER A 77 -22.39 2.78 6.32
N GLN A 78 -22.45 3.36 7.52
CA GLN A 78 -21.40 4.18 8.11
C GLN A 78 -20.47 3.45 9.10
N HIS A 79 -20.69 2.15 9.33
CA HIS A 79 -19.89 1.39 10.29
C HIS A 79 -19.28 0.14 9.63
N ASN A 80 -17.94 0.11 9.55
CA ASN A 80 -17.23 -1.04 8.96
C ASN A 80 -17.13 -2.23 9.93
N ALA A 81 -17.28 -2.00 11.23
CA ALA A 81 -17.36 -3.04 12.27
C ALA A 81 -18.83 -3.26 12.69
N ALA A 82 -19.62 -3.83 11.78
CA ALA A 82 -21.05 -4.08 11.99
C ALA A 82 -21.44 -5.51 11.60
N TRP A 83 -22.58 -5.96 12.14
CA TRP A 83 -23.23 -7.23 11.82
C TRP A 83 -24.74 -6.97 11.67
N GLY A 84 -25.36 -7.65 10.72
CA GLY A 84 -26.78 -7.49 10.39
C GLY A 84 -27.11 -8.07 9.01
N GLY A 85 -28.37 -7.94 8.59
CA GLY A 85 -28.85 -8.44 7.32
C GLY A 85 -30.30 -8.06 7.05
N PRO A 86 -30.86 -8.43 5.89
CA PRO A 86 -32.25 -8.14 5.57
C PRO A 86 -33.21 -8.64 6.67
N LYS A 87 -34.01 -7.73 7.24
CA LYS A 87 -34.94 -7.99 8.36
C LYS A 87 -34.28 -8.39 9.68
N GLN A 88 -32.98 -8.11 9.87
CA GLN A 88 -32.29 -8.28 11.14
C GLN A 88 -31.86 -6.91 11.70
N THR A 89 -31.92 -6.77 13.02
CA THR A 89 -31.37 -5.61 13.74
C THR A 89 -29.87 -5.51 13.46
N SER A 90 -29.39 -4.32 13.11
CA SER A 90 -27.96 -4.11 12.90
C SER A 90 -27.28 -3.79 14.24
N ARG A 91 -26.20 -4.48 14.61
CA ARG A 91 -25.28 -4.01 15.66
C ARG A 91 -23.96 -3.57 15.08
N TYR A 92 -23.35 -2.61 15.76
CA TYR A 92 -22.03 -2.11 15.43
C TYR A 92 -21.27 -1.76 16.71
N ILE A 93 -19.96 -1.58 16.58
CA ILE A 93 -19.08 -1.12 17.66
C ILE A 93 -18.80 0.38 17.44
N PRO A 94 -19.29 1.27 18.32
CA PRO A 94 -19.03 2.71 18.22
C PRO A 94 -17.53 3.00 18.36
N GLY A 95 -17.02 3.93 17.55
CA GLY A 95 -15.62 4.34 17.63
C GLY A 95 -14.61 3.28 17.17
N ALA A 96 -15.06 2.21 16.51
CA ALA A 96 -14.16 1.26 15.86
C ALA A 96 -13.43 1.95 14.69
N GLY A 97 -12.11 2.06 14.80
CA GLY A 97 -11.23 2.54 13.73
C GLY A 97 -10.55 1.37 13.02
N GLU A 98 -10.36 1.49 11.70
CA GLU A 98 -9.56 0.56 10.92
C GLU A 98 -8.09 1.00 10.95
N GLY A 99 -7.27 0.27 11.69
CA GLY A 99 -5.82 0.45 11.70
C GLY A 99 -5.28 1.36 12.81
N PRO A 100 -3.96 1.61 12.81
CA PRO A 100 -3.31 2.47 13.79
C PRO A 100 -3.79 3.92 13.65
N ALA A 101 -4.03 4.57 14.79
CA ALA A 101 -4.41 5.98 14.84
C ALA A 101 -3.24 6.97 14.61
N ASP A 102 -2.02 6.46 14.32
CA ASP A 102 -0.83 7.32 14.20
C ASP A 102 -0.88 8.20 12.94
N GLU A 103 -0.61 9.48 13.12
CA GLU A 103 -0.71 10.52 12.09
C GLU A 103 0.56 10.66 11.23
N ARG A 104 1.65 9.96 11.58
CA ARG A 104 2.95 10.07 10.90
C ARG A 104 2.99 9.32 9.56
N ARG A 105 2.19 9.80 8.62
CA ARG A 105 2.29 9.40 7.21
C ARG A 105 3.52 10.06 6.59
N VAL A 106 4.49 9.25 6.19
CA VAL A 106 5.65 9.71 5.44
C VAL A 106 5.31 9.66 3.96
N SER A 107 5.52 10.77 3.24
CA SER A 107 5.43 10.78 1.79
C SER A 107 6.51 9.86 1.20
N ILE A 108 6.16 9.07 0.18
CA ILE A 108 7.15 8.24 -0.53
C ILE A 108 8.29 9.10 -1.11
N ALA A 109 7.99 10.35 -1.48
CA ALA A 109 8.99 11.31 -1.95
C ALA A 109 10.01 11.70 -0.87
N SER A 110 9.63 11.59 0.41
CA SER A 110 10.48 11.88 1.57
C SER A 110 11.07 10.61 2.21
N PHE A 111 10.76 9.42 1.67
CA PHE A 111 11.22 8.15 2.23
C PHE A 111 12.73 7.94 2.09
N GLY A 112 13.35 8.52 1.06
CA GLY A 112 14.77 8.37 0.77
C GLY A 112 15.09 6.97 0.24
N LEU A 113 14.73 6.75 -1.03
CA LEU A 113 15.14 5.55 -1.77
C LEU A 113 16.66 5.58 -1.99
N ASN A 114 17.34 4.50 -1.64
CA ASN A 114 18.79 4.36 -1.71
C ASN A 114 19.25 3.56 -2.92
N ASP A 115 18.50 2.53 -3.33
CA ASP A 115 18.89 1.59 -4.39
C ASP A 115 17.93 1.60 -5.59
N ALA A 116 17.10 2.65 -5.68
CA ALA A 116 16.16 2.85 -6.78
C ALA A 116 16.83 2.97 -8.16
N GLN A 117 16.20 2.36 -9.15
CA GLN A 117 16.63 2.36 -10.54
C GLN A 117 15.63 3.11 -11.41
N THR A 118 16.09 3.69 -12.52
CA THR A 118 15.20 4.32 -13.50
C THR A 118 14.17 3.31 -14.01
N LEU A 119 12.89 3.71 -14.03
CA LEU A 119 11.81 2.89 -14.54
C LEU A 119 12.04 2.59 -16.03
N SER A 120 11.98 1.33 -16.42
CA SER A 120 12.14 0.96 -17.82
C SER A 120 11.04 1.57 -18.70
N VAL A 121 11.39 1.97 -19.94
CA VAL A 121 10.44 2.51 -20.92
C VAL A 121 9.25 1.57 -21.12
N ARG A 122 9.49 0.27 -21.29
CA ARG A 122 8.44 -0.74 -21.43
C ARG A 122 7.46 -0.76 -20.24
N ALA A 123 7.98 -0.67 -19.01
CA ALA A 123 7.13 -0.65 -17.82
C ALA A 123 6.32 0.66 -17.73
N ALA A 124 6.97 1.79 -18.04
CA ALA A 124 6.35 3.11 -18.08
C ALA A 124 5.23 3.17 -19.13
N GLU A 125 5.44 2.71 -20.36
CA GLU A 125 4.41 2.64 -21.41
C GLU A 125 3.24 1.76 -21.01
N GLY A 126 3.52 0.58 -20.44
CA GLY A 126 2.49 -0.33 -19.97
C GLY A 126 1.63 0.29 -18.86
N PHE A 127 2.25 1.05 -17.96
CA PHE A 127 1.54 1.82 -16.95
C PHE A 127 0.74 2.97 -17.59
N LEU A 128 1.33 3.77 -18.48
CA LEU A 128 0.69 4.89 -19.16
C LEU A 128 -0.59 4.44 -19.88
N ARG A 129 -0.54 3.35 -20.64
CA ARG A 129 -1.72 2.79 -21.32
C ARG A 129 -2.85 2.40 -20.35
N ARG A 130 -2.50 1.77 -19.22
CA ARG A 130 -3.49 1.41 -18.17
C ARG A 130 -4.02 2.65 -17.47
N TYR A 131 -3.15 3.62 -17.21
CA TYR A 131 -3.49 4.88 -16.57
C TYR A 131 -4.51 5.62 -17.43
N MET A 132 -4.27 5.79 -18.74
CA MET A 132 -5.19 6.47 -19.66
C MET A 132 -6.53 5.76 -19.80
N LYS A 133 -6.53 4.42 -19.91
CA LYS A 133 -7.76 3.61 -19.99
C LYS A 133 -8.59 3.58 -18.70
N SER A 134 -8.00 3.85 -17.54
CA SER A 134 -8.72 3.77 -16.26
C SER A 134 -9.77 4.89 -16.11
N GLY A 135 -10.78 4.69 -15.26
CA GLY A 135 -11.77 5.73 -14.92
C GLY A 135 -11.28 6.82 -13.96
N LEU A 136 -9.99 6.83 -13.58
CA LEU A 136 -9.43 7.82 -12.65
C LEU A 136 -9.34 9.22 -13.26
N THR A 137 -9.55 10.27 -12.48
CA THR A 137 -9.23 11.65 -12.89
C THR A 137 -7.75 11.76 -13.24
N LYS A 138 -7.44 12.25 -14.44
CA LYS A 138 -6.07 12.33 -14.96
C LYS A 138 -5.39 13.63 -14.54
N ASN A 139 -4.16 13.51 -14.06
CA ASN A 139 -3.24 14.64 -13.99
C ASN A 139 -2.50 14.72 -15.35
N GLN A 140 -2.78 15.78 -16.11
CA GLN A 140 -2.24 15.97 -17.46
C GLN A 140 -0.73 16.23 -17.46
N ASP A 141 -0.19 16.83 -16.39
CA ASP A 141 1.25 17.09 -16.28
C ASP A 141 2.01 15.81 -15.97
N PHE A 142 1.46 14.96 -15.10
CA PHE A 142 1.99 13.62 -14.84
C PHE A 142 1.94 12.74 -16.09
N ALA A 143 0.82 12.77 -16.83
CA ALA A 143 0.69 11.99 -18.06
C ALA A 143 1.70 12.43 -19.13
N ARG A 144 1.89 13.75 -19.30
CA ARG A 144 2.90 14.32 -20.21
C ARG A 144 4.32 13.95 -19.79
N ALA A 145 4.67 14.13 -18.51
CA ALA A 145 5.98 13.75 -18.00
C ALA A 145 6.28 12.25 -18.22
N LEU A 146 5.27 11.39 -18.00
CA LEU A 146 5.42 9.96 -18.22
C LEU A 146 5.52 9.61 -19.72
N ALA A 147 4.80 10.31 -20.60
CA ALA A 147 4.92 10.15 -22.05
C ALA A 147 6.33 10.55 -22.53
N THR A 148 6.86 11.67 -22.04
CA THR A 148 8.25 12.10 -22.31
C THR A 148 9.26 11.07 -21.81
N HIS A 149 9.06 10.49 -20.62
CA HIS A 149 9.90 9.39 -20.11
C HIS A 149 9.88 8.15 -21.02
N CYS A 150 8.77 7.91 -21.72
CA CYS A 150 8.66 6.85 -22.71
C CYS A 150 9.25 7.21 -24.08
N GLY A 151 9.66 8.46 -24.31
CA GLY A 151 10.09 8.95 -25.62
C GLY A 151 8.93 9.27 -26.57
N LEU A 152 7.73 9.51 -26.05
CA LEU A 152 6.55 9.86 -26.84
C LEU A 152 6.38 11.39 -26.90
N GLU A 153 5.98 11.91 -28.06
CA GLU A 153 5.70 13.34 -28.26
C GLU A 153 4.34 13.76 -27.68
N GLU A 154 3.38 12.84 -27.65
CA GLU A 154 2.01 13.08 -27.16
C GLU A 154 1.55 12.00 -26.18
N VAL A 155 0.58 12.36 -25.32
CA VAL A 155 -0.05 11.41 -24.41
C VAL A 155 -0.99 10.51 -25.20
N PRO A 156 -0.86 9.17 -25.12
CA PRO A 156 -1.77 8.26 -25.80
C PRO A 156 -3.21 8.45 -25.33
N ALA A 157 -4.15 8.37 -26.26
CA ALA A 157 -5.58 8.37 -25.97
C ALA A 157 -6.00 7.20 -25.04
#